data_AF-A0A2E1I645-F1
#
_entry.id   AF-A0A2E1I645-F1
#
_cell.length_a   1.000
_cell.length_b   1.000
_cell.length_c   1.000
_cell.angle_alpha   90.00
_cell.angle_beta   90.00
_cell.angle_gamma   90.00
#
_symmetry.space_group_name_H-M   'P 1'
#
loop_
_entity.id
_entity.type
_entity.pdbx_description
1 polymer ?
#
loop_
_entity_poly.entity_id
_entity_poly.type
_entity_poly.pdbx_seq_one_letter_code
_entity_poly.pdbx_strand_id
1 'polypeptide(L)'
;MKKIRSILVILTMCVLLTNCASFSEVGKVMRNEKTGNTDEFLIKKREPLTQPPDYNVLPTPNSVKTEKKEKITEILNKNKNTNNSKNKSSSAEQSIIEQIKQ
;
A
#
# COMPACT_ATOMS: atom_id res chain seq x y z
N MET A 1 26.21 -36.58 -13.43
CA MET A 1 24.75 -36.31 -13.28
C MET A 1 24.07 -37.08 -12.14
N LYS A 2 24.33 -38.39 -11.94
CA LYS A 2 23.69 -39.19 -10.86
C LYS A 2 23.97 -38.67 -9.43
N LYS A 3 25.21 -38.22 -9.16
CA LYS A 3 25.61 -37.66 -7.85
C LYS A 3 24.90 -36.33 -7.52
N ILE A 4 24.81 -35.42 -8.50
CA ILE A 4 24.05 -34.16 -8.36
C ILE A 4 22.56 -34.45 -8.13
N ARG A 5 21.97 -35.38 -8.88
CA ARG A 5 20.56 -35.78 -8.69
C ARG A 5 20.32 -36.38 -7.29
N SER A 6 21.25 -37.18 -6.77
CA SER A 6 21.16 -37.71 -5.41
C SER A 6 21.27 -36.62 -4.34
N ILE A 7 22.16 -35.64 -4.54
CA ILE A 7 22.27 -34.47 -3.66
C ILE A 7 20.95 -33.67 -3.63
N LEU A 8 20.33 -33.47 -4.79
CA LEU A 8 19.07 -32.74 -4.91
C LEU A 8 17.92 -33.48 -4.21
N VAL A 9 17.84 -34.80 -4.34
CA VAL A 9 16.82 -35.61 -3.65
C VAL A 9 16.99 -35.52 -2.12
N ILE A 10 18.22 -35.60 -1.62
CA ILE A 10 18.51 -35.47 -0.18
C ILE A 10 18.14 -34.08 0.33
N LEU A 11 18.51 -33.03 -0.41
CA LEU A 11 18.16 -31.65 -0.06
C LEU A 11 16.65 -31.43 0.01
N THR A 12 15.90 -31.98 -0.96
CA THR A 12 14.42 -31.89 -0.94
C THR A 12 13.82 -32.62 0.26
N MET A 13 14.36 -33.77 0.65
CA MET A 13 13.88 -34.49 1.83
C MET A 13 14.16 -33.73 3.13
N CYS A 14 15.33 -33.11 3.28
CA CYS A 14 15.65 -32.29 4.46
C CYS A 14 14.68 -31.12 4.64
N VAL A 15 14.31 -30.43 3.56
CA VAL A 15 13.35 -29.30 3.61
C VAL A 15 11.93 -29.76 3.96
N LEU A 16 11.54 -30.98 3.55
CA LEU A 16 10.24 -31.53 3.92
C LEU A 16 10.16 -31.88 5.41
N LEU A 17 11.27 -32.30 6.03
CA LEU A 17 11.33 -32.63 7.45
C LEU A 17 11.22 -31.40 8.36
N THR A 18 11.67 -30.22 7.93
CA THR A 18 11.57 -28.98 8.73
C THR A 18 10.16 -28.39 8.78
N ASN A 19 9.27 -28.83 7.89
CA ASN A 19 7.87 -28.39 7.85
C ASN A 19 6.93 -29.30 8.66
N CYS A 20 7.44 -30.36 9.29
CA CYS A 20 6.66 -31.15 10.24
C CYS A 20 6.43 -30.32 11.51
N ALA A 21 5.17 -30.00 11.79
CA ALA A 21 4.75 -29.15 12.91
C ALA A 21 5.32 -29.64 14.25
N SER A 22 5.46 -28.69 15.20
CA SER A 22 6.08 -28.92 16.51
C SER A 22 5.56 -30.18 17.20
N PHE A 23 6.47 -31.06 17.63
CA PHE A 23 6.14 -32.32 18.32
C PHE A 23 5.23 -32.12 19.54
N SER A 24 5.28 -30.94 20.16
CA SER A 24 4.39 -30.54 21.25
C SER A 24 2.92 -30.56 20.86
N GLU A 25 2.57 -30.18 19.63
CA GLU A 25 1.19 -30.11 19.14
C GLU A 25 0.64 -31.50 18.83
N VAL A 26 1.45 -32.38 18.22
CA VAL A 26 1.13 -33.79 18.04
C VAL A 26 0.92 -34.49 19.38
N GLY A 27 1.75 -34.18 20.38
CA GLY A 27 1.61 -34.70 21.75
C GLY A 27 0.30 -34.28 22.42
N LYS A 28 -0.15 -33.03 22.21
CA LYS A 28 -1.44 -32.52 22.70
C LYS A 28 -2.62 -33.26 22.07
N VAL A 29 -2.58 -33.50 20.76
CA VAL A 29 -3.62 -34.26 20.03
C VAL A 29 -3.68 -35.71 20.50
N MET A 30 -2.52 -36.39 20.62
CA MET A 30 -2.44 -37.79 21.06
C MET A 30 -2.89 -37.99 22.52
N ARG A 31 -2.65 -36.99 23.38
CA ARG A 31 -3.10 -37.00 24.78
C ARG A 31 -4.55 -36.53 24.95
N ASN A 32 -5.22 -36.17 23.85
CA ASN A 32 -6.53 -35.52 23.87
C ASN A 32 -6.57 -34.35 24.86
N GLU A 33 -5.49 -33.59 24.91
CA GLU A 33 -5.37 -32.44 25.80
C GLU A 33 -6.33 -31.36 25.30
N LYS A 34 -7.27 -30.96 26.15
CA LYS A 34 -8.22 -29.90 25.81
C LYS A 34 -7.45 -28.59 25.70
N THR A 35 -7.16 -28.15 24.47
CA THR A 35 -6.65 -26.80 24.20
C THR A 35 -7.59 -25.82 24.91
N GLY A 36 -7.07 -25.03 25.84
CA GLY A 36 -7.83 -24.06 26.63
C GLY A 36 -8.38 -22.94 25.76
N ASN A 37 -9.40 -23.25 24.95
CA ASN A 37 -10.09 -22.27 24.15
C ASN A 37 -11.12 -21.60 25.06
N THR A 38 -10.82 -20.39 25.52
CA THR A 38 -11.71 -19.56 26.36
C THR A 38 -12.86 -18.95 25.54
N ASP A 39 -13.27 -19.62 24.47
CA ASP A 39 -14.26 -19.14 23.49
C ASP A 39 -15.69 -19.55 23.88
N GLU A 40 -15.92 -19.73 25.17
CA GLU A 40 -17.26 -19.66 25.75
C GLU A 40 -17.75 -18.21 25.57
N PHE A 41 -18.40 -17.95 24.43
CA PHE A 41 -19.04 -16.70 24.01
C PHE A 41 -18.82 -15.49 24.94
N LEU A 42 -17.62 -14.88 24.91
CA LEU A 42 -17.43 -13.54 25.48
C LEU A 42 -18.10 -12.53 24.55
N ILE A 43 -19.43 -12.45 24.64
CA ILE A 43 -20.22 -11.39 23.99
C ILE A 43 -19.93 -10.09 24.74
N LYS A 44 -18.82 -9.44 24.39
CA LYS A 44 -18.52 -8.09 24.85
C LYS A 44 -19.40 -7.13 24.04
N LYS A 45 -20.46 -6.62 24.67
CA LYS A 45 -21.31 -5.56 24.09
C LYS A 45 -20.39 -4.42 23.62
N ARG A 46 -20.27 -4.24 22.31
CA ARG A 46 -19.57 -3.10 21.71
C ARG A 46 -20.52 -1.91 21.76
N GLU A 47 -19.99 -0.75 22.08
CA GLU A 47 -20.72 0.52 21.95
C GLU A 47 -21.22 0.67 20.50
N PRO A 48 -22.43 1.22 20.27
CA PRO A 48 -22.91 1.45 18.90
C PRO A 48 -21.85 2.21 18.10
N LEU A 49 -21.76 1.89 16.81
CA LEU A 49 -20.84 2.55 15.90
C LEU A 49 -21.20 4.04 15.86
N THR A 50 -20.47 4.88 16.59
CA THR A 50 -20.63 6.33 16.53
C THR A 50 -20.14 6.79 15.16
N GLN A 51 -20.99 7.52 14.44
CA GLN A 51 -20.54 8.11 13.19
C GLN A 51 -19.40 9.10 13.48
N PRO A 52 -18.36 9.14 12.62
CA PRO A 52 -17.31 10.13 12.78
C PRO A 52 -17.93 11.54 12.73
N PRO A 53 -17.36 12.51 13.46
CA PRO A 53 -17.91 13.86 13.61
C PRO A 53 -18.07 14.63 12.29
N ASP A 54 -17.52 14.11 11.19
CA ASP A 54 -17.56 14.71 9.87
C ASP A 54 -18.10 13.75 8.78
N TYR A 55 -19.02 12.84 9.16
CA TYR A 55 -19.62 11.86 8.22
C TYR A 55 -20.31 12.50 7.01
N ASN A 56 -20.86 13.70 7.19
CA ASN A 56 -21.67 14.38 6.17
C ASN A 56 -20.85 15.32 5.27
N VAL A 57 -19.57 15.53 5.56
CA VAL A 57 -18.73 16.45 4.78
C VAL A 57 -17.95 15.65 3.77
N LEU A 58 -18.44 15.63 2.53
CA LEU A 58 -17.63 15.21 1.40
C LEU A 58 -16.64 16.34 1.06
N PRO A 59 -15.34 16.06 0.91
CA PRO A 59 -14.40 17.06 0.44
C PRO A 59 -14.85 17.53 -0.94
N THR A 60 -15.00 18.84 -1.12
CA THR A 60 -15.39 19.40 -2.41
C THR A 60 -14.29 19.12 -3.45
N PRO A 61 -14.65 18.69 -4.67
CA PRO A 61 -13.66 18.44 -5.71
C PRO A 61 -12.91 19.75 -6.00
N ASN A 62 -11.59 19.73 -5.79
CA ASN A 62 -10.61 20.83 -5.89
C ASN A 62 -10.29 21.65 -4.61
N SER A 63 -10.79 21.32 -3.42
CA SER A 63 -10.43 22.05 -2.18
C SER A 63 -8.91 22.05 -1.88
N VAL A 64 -8.24 20.93 -2.15
CA VAL A 64 -6.79 20.75 -1.93
C VAL A 64 -5.93 21.60 -2.90
N LYS A 65 -6.49 22.07 -4.02
CA LYS A 65 -5.75 22.84 -5.04
C LYS A 65 -5.71 24.34 -4.75
N THR A 66 -6.70 24.87 -4.04
CA THR A 66 -6.81 26.32 -3.79
C THR A 66 -5.78 26.79 -2.76
N GLU A 67 -5.62 26.07 -1.64
CA GLU A 67 -4.64 26.43 -0.61
C GLU A 67 -3.19 26.39 -1.11
N LYS A 68 -2.86 25.44 -2.00
CA LYS A 68 -1.54 25.39 -2.63
C LYS A 68 -1.31 26.53 -3.62
N LYS A 69 -2.33 26.92 -4.40
CA LYS A 69 -2.19 28.00 -5.39
C LYS A 69 -1.93 29.35 -4.74
N GLU A 70 -2.65 29.69 -3.67
CA GLU A 70 -2.49 30.99 -2.99
C GLU A 70 -1.07 31.15 -2.42
N LYS A 71 -0.57 30.12 -1.74
CA LYS A 71 0.80 30.09 -1.19
C LYS A 71 1.87 30.18 -2.27
N ILE A 72 1.67 29.54 -3.43
CA ILE A 72 2.59 29.61 -4.56
C ILE A 72 2.56 31.01 -5.21
N THR A 73 1.39 31.65 -5.33
CA THR A 73 1.28 33.01 -5.90
C THR A 73 1.92 34.08 -5.04
N GLU A 74 1.87 33.98 -3.72
CA GLU A 74 2.56 34.90 -2.80
C GLU A 74 4.09 34.79 -2.91
N ILE A 75 4.61 33.55 -3.02
CA ILE A 75 6.03 33.30 -3.21
C ILE A 75 6.51 33.81 -4.58
N LEU A 76 5.69 33.66 -5.62
CA LEU A 76 6.03 34.05 -6.99
C LEU A 76 5.96 35.57 -7.23
N ASN A 77 5.04 36.28 -6.56
CA ASN A 77 4.87 37.73 -6.72
C ASN A 77 5.92 38.56 -5.97
N LYS A 78 6.69 37.97 -5.05
CA LYS A 78 7.79 38.64 -4.33
C LYS A 78 8.97 39.08 -5.23
N ASN A 79 9.04 38.56 -6.47
CA ASN A 79 10.15 38.82 -7.40
C ASN A 79 9.72 39.54 -8.70
N LYS A 80 8.53 40.16 -8.75
CA LYS A 80 8.10 40.90 -9.94
C LYS A 80 8.72 42.30 -9.99
N ASN A 81 9.98 42.33 -10.43
CA ASN A 81 10.54 43.43 -11.19
C ASN A 81 11.39 42.83 -12.31
N THR A 82 10.75 42.46 -13.42
CA THR A 82 11.16 42.78 -14.80
C THR A 82 10.39 41.94 -15.82
N ASN A 83 9.67 42.66 -16.68
CA ASN A 83 9.42 42.38 -18.09
C ASN A 83 8.49 41.21 -18.50
N ASN A 84 7.27 41.63 -18.84
CA ASN A 84 6.40 41.01 -19.83
C ASN A 84 7.18 40.49 -21.06
N SER A 85 7.03 39.22 -21.38
CA SER A 85 7.16 38.75 -22.76
C SER A 85 6.29 37.52 -23.00
N LYS A 86 5.63 37.56 -24.15
CA LYS A 86 4.55 36.69 -24.63
C LYS A 86 4.94 35.21 -24.69
N ASN A 87 3.92 34.39 -24.42
CA ASN A 87 3.74 32.99 -24.82
C ASN A 87 4.63 32.58 -26.01
N LYS A 88 5.61 31.71 -25.74
CA LYS A 88 6.21 30.81 -26.73
C LYS A 88 5.95 29.39 -26.25
N SER A 89 5.18 28.66 -27.05
CA SER A 89 4.94 27.23 -26.92
C SER A 89 6.26 26.46 -26.83
N SER A 90 6.26 25.40 -26.03
CA SER A 90 7.44 24.60 -25.74
C SER A 90 7.89 23.79 -26.96
N SER A 91 9.19 23.47 -27.00
CA SER A 91 9.81 22.64 -28.04
C SER A 91 9.16 21.26 -28.20
N ALA A 92 8.51 20.74 -27.15
CA ALA A 92 7.83 19.45 -27.17
C ALA A 92 6.48 19.51 -27.91
N GLU A 93 5.69 20.56 -27.66
CA GLU A 93 4.40 20.78 -28.36
C GLU A 93 4.61 20.89 -29.88
N GLN A 94 5.68 21.58 -30.28
CA GLN A 94 6.02 21.77 -31.69
C GLN A 94 6.47 20.46 -32.35
N SER A 95 7.26 19.64 -31.63
CA SER A 95 7.69 18.32 -32.10
C SER A 95 6.52 17.34 -32.26
N ILE A 96 5.53 17.40 -31.38
CA ILE A 96 4.32 16.58 -31.47
C ILE A 96 3.48 16.98 -32.69
N ILE A 97 3.31 18.29 -32.94
CA ILE A 97 2.54 18.77 -34.11
C ILE A 97 3.20 18.35 -35.43
N GLU A 98 4.53 18.42 -35.53
CA GLU A 98 5.25 17.97 -36.72
C GLU A 98 5.09 16.47 -36.98
N GLN A 99 5.10 15.64 -35.92
CA GLN A 99 4.87 14.20 -36.04
C GLN A 99 3.44 13.86 -36.47
N ILE A 100 2.44 14.64 -36.07
CA ILE A 100 1.03 14.39 -36.45
C ILE A 100 0.77 14.75 -37.92
N LYS A 101 1.58 15.63 -38.52
CA LYS A 101 1.38 16.15 -39.88
C LYS A 101 2.09 15.35 -40.97
N GLN A 102 2.99 14.43 -40.59
CA GLN A 102 3.58 13.41 -41.46
C GLN A 102 2.62 12.24 -41.68
#